data_AF-A0A9J7LWW9-F1
#
_entry.id   AF-A0A9J7LWW9-F1
#
_cell.length_a   1.000
_cell.length_b   1.000
_cell.length_c   1.000
_cell.angle_alpha   90.00
_cell.angle_beta   90.00
_cell.angle_gamma   90.00
#
_symmetry.space_group_name_H-M   'P 1'
#
loop_
_entity.id
_entity.type
_entity.pdbx_description
1 polymer ?
#
loop_
_entity_poly.entity_id
_entity_poly.type
_entity_poly.pdbx_seq_one_letter_code
_entity_poly.pdbx_strand_id
1 'polypeptide(L)'
;MASGAAHLLSMGLGLFFCTTGLPKLFSFIPAHKLLKDEFVNFAAVFPLKPLGIVPNPTLYLYAIGVIELGCGVMLGLGSHEQQVASMWPQLSQFFRMIDSIIYLKIMLISAMVLLGVMVGAIHTLVSLGRRKAECIPAAVCLSLLGLFLTL
;
A
#
# COMPACT_ATOMS: atom_id res chain seq x y z
N MET A 1 -16.36 20.43 0.54
CA MET A 1 -15.05 20.85 1.10
C MET A 1 -14.17 19.67 1.55
N ALA A 2 -14.73 18.48 1.87
CA ALA A 2 -13.97 17.30 2.27
C ALA A 2 -13.19 16.58 1.13
N SER A 3 -13.51 16.85 -0.14
CA SER A 3 -12.93 16.14 -1.29
C SER A 3 -11.44 16.42 -1.53
N GLY A 4 -10.96 17.63 -1.26
CA GLY A 4 -9.55 17.99 -1.49
C GLY A 4 -8.58 17.31 -0.51
N ALA A 5 -8.98 17.16 0.76
CA ALA A 5 -8.13 16.53 1.77
C ALA A 5 -7.96 15.03 1.51
N ALA A 6 -9.05 14.32 1.19
CA ALA A 6 -8.99 12.90 0.84
C ALA A 6 -8.13 12.65 -0.41
N HIS A 7 -8.21 13.56 -1.39
CA HIS A 7 -7.42 13.50 -2.62
C HIS A 7 -5.90 13.64 -2.35
N LEU A 8 -5.51 14.65 -1.57
CA LEU A 8 -4.12 14.86 -1.15
C LEU A 8 -3.59 13.70 -0.29
N LEU A 9 -4.43 13.15 0.60
CA LEU A 9 -4.10 11.97 1.40
C LEU A 9 -3.85 10.75 0.49
N SER A 10 -4.74 10.50 -0.48
CA SER A 10 -4.60 9.40 -1.44
C SER A 10 -3.34 9.51 -2.27
N MET A 11 -3.06 10.70 -2.82
CA MET A 11 -1.84 10.96 -3.58
C MET A 11 -0.58 10.79 -2.72
N GLY A 12 -0.59 11.34 -1.52
CA GLY A 12 0.54 11.26 -0.59
C GLY A 12 0.84 9.84 -0.15
N LEU A 13 -0.19 9.09 0.26
CA LEU A 13 -0.09 7.68 0.63
C LEU A 13 0.34 6.84 -0.57
N GLY A 14 -0.30 7.02 -1.73
CA GLY A 14 0.05 6.31 -2.95
C GLY A 14 1.52 6.49 -3.33
N LEU A 15 2.01 7.73 -3.32
CA LEU A 15 3.41 8.03 -3.59
C LEU A 15 4.34 7.39 -2.54
N PHE A 16 4.00 7.47 -1.26
CA PHE A 16 4.77 6.83 -0.19
C PHE A 16 4.90 5.31 -0.40
N PHE A 17 3.80 4.64 -0.71
CA PHE A 17 3.81 3.20 -1.00
C PHE A 17 4.59 2.86 -2.27
N CYS A 18 4.52 3.70 -3.30
CA CYS A 18 5.37 3.55 -4.48
C CYS A 18 6.86 3.63 -4.11
N THR A 19 7.25 4.65 -3.34
CA THR A 19 8.66 4.86 -2.96
C THR A 19 9.21 3.76 -2.05
N THR A 20 8.38 3.15 -1.20
CA THR A 20 8.78 2.07 -0.30
C THR A 20 8.71 0.69 -0.95
N GLY A 21 7.83 0.50 -1.94
CA GLY A 21 7.72 -0.73 -2.74
C GLY A 21 8.80 -0.87 -3.82
N LEU A 22 9.23 0.24 -4.44
CA LEU A 22 10.21 0.23 -5.53
C LEU A 22 11.56 -0.44 -5.14
N PRO A 23 12.19 -0.12 -3.99
CA PRO A 23 13.44 -0.76 -3.55
C PRO A 23 13.30 -2.27 -3.29
N LYS A 24 12.09 -2.75 -3.02
CA LYS A 24 11.81 -4.17 -2.78
C LYS A 24 11.79 -4.98 -4.09
N LEU A 25 11.51 -4.32 -5.21
CA LEU A 25 11.41 -4.94 -6.53
C LEU A 25 12.74 -4.91 -7.29
N PHE A 26 13.43 -3.78 -7.27
CA PHE A 26 14.59 -3.56 -8.12
C PHE A 26 15.90 -3.84 -7.37
N SER A 27 16.58 -4.93 -7.75
CA SER A 27 17.89 -5.28 -7.20
C SER A 27 19.03 -4.31 -7.57
N PHE A 28 18.76 -3.35 -8.46
CA PHE A 28 19.67 -2.27 -8.80
C PHE A 28 19.83 -1.24 -7.67
N ILE A 29 18.85 -1.13 -6.78
CA ILE A 29 18.88 -0.15 -5.67
C ILE A 29 19.73 -0.75 -4.53
N PRO A 30 20.72 -0.02 -3.97
CA PRO A 30 21.59 -0.55 -2.92
C PRO A 30 20.82 -0.98 -1.66
N ALA A 31 19.69 -0.33 -1.39
CA ALA A 31 18.77 -0.69 -0.30
C ALA A 31 18.13 -2.08 -0.45
N HIS A 32 18.10 -2.67 -1.66
CA HIS A 32 17.49 -3.97 -1.90
C HIS A 32 18.19 -5.09 -1.11
N LYS A 33 19.53 -5.07 -1.03
CA LYS A 33 20.29 -6.06 -0.25
C LYS A 33 19.97 -5.97 1.24
N LEU A 34 19.94 -4.74 1.78
CA LEU A 34 19.60 -4.48 3.18
C LEU A 34 18.17 -4.95 3.50
N LEU A 35 17.22 -4.66 2.61
CA LEU A 35 15.82 -5.08 2.76
C LEU A 35 15.69 -6.61 2.70
N LYS A 36 16.45 -7.28 1.83
CA LYS A 36 16.44 -8.75 1.75
C LYS A 36 16.88 -9.38 3.06
N ASP A 37 17.94 -8.87 3.68
CA ASP A 37 18.42 -9.35 4.98
C ASP A 37 17.38 -9.09 6.09
N GLU A 38 16.71 -7.94 6.06
CA GLU A 38 15.63 -7.64 6.99
C GLU A 38 14.44 -8.61 6.81
N PHE A 39 14.09 -8.95 5.57
CA PHE A 39 13.01 -9.87 5.25
C PHE A 39 13.31 -11.34 5.62
N VAL A 40 14.59 -11.71 5.79
CA VAL A 40 14.96 -13.00 6.40
C VAL A 40 14.46 -13.05 7.84
N ASN A 41 14.65 -11.97 8.61
CA ASN A 41 14.13 -11.86 9.97
C ASN A 41 12.60 -11.82 9.99
N PHE A 42 11.98 -11.12 9.04
CA PHE A 42 10.51 -11.06 8.94
C PHE A 42 9.87 -12.42 8.63
N ALA A 43 10.48 -13.21 7.74
CA ALA A 43 10.01 -14.56 7.43
C ALA A 43 10.08 -15.48 8.66
N ALA A 44 11.05 -15.27 9.56
CA ALA A 44 11.23 -16.09 10.76
C ALA A 44 10.14 -15.88 11.83
N VAL A 45 9.51 -14.70 11.85
CA VAL A 45 8.42 -14.35 12.79
C VAL A 45 7.09 -14.13 12.07
N PHE A 46 6.96 -14.69 10.86
CA PHE A 46 5.78 -14.49 10.03
C PHE A 46 4.50 -14.90 10.80
N PRO A 47 3.42 -14.09 10.78
CA PRO A 47 2.23 -14.33 11.60
C PRO A 47 1.55 -15.69 11.34
N LEU A 48 1.77 -16.30 10.17
CA LEU A 48 1.26 -17.65 9.85
C LEU A 48 2.22 -18.79 10.23
N LYS A 49 3.29 -18.50 10.97
CA LYS A 49 4.22 -19.53 11.48
C LYS A 49 3.53 -20.60 12.34
N PRO A 50 2.52 -20.30 13.18
CA PRO A 50 1.77 -21.34 13.91
C PRO A 50 1.04 -22.33 12.98
N LEU A 51 0.82 -21.98 11.71
CA LEU A 51 0.24 -22.86 10.68
C LEU A 51 1.32 -23.65 9.90
N GLY A 52 2.60 -23.53 10.26
CA GLY A 52 3.72 -24.21 9.59
C GLY A 52 4.18 -23.55 8.28
N ILE A 53 3.65 -22.38 7.93
CA ILE A 53 3.99 -21.67 6.69
C ILE A 53 5.16 -20.73 6.95
N VAL A 54 6.33 -21.06 6.40
CA VAL A 54 7.50 -20.17 6.39
C VAL A 54 7.72 -19.68 4.96
N PRO A 55 7.43 -18.40 4.67
CA PRO A 55 7.60 -17.88 3.32
C PRO A 55 9.08 -17.74 2.98
N ASN A 56 9.45 -17.98 1.72
CA ASN A 56 10.80 -17.69 1.25
C ASN A 56 11.05 -16.16 1.34
N PRO A 57 12.12 -15.68 1.99
CA PRO A 57 12.36 -14.24 2.20
C PRO A 57 12.40 -13.43 0.90
N THR A 58 12.97 -14.00 -0.17
CA THR A 58 13.09 -13.33 -1.46
C THR A 58 11.72 -13.17 -2.12
N LEU A 59 10.91 -14.23 -2.09
CA LEU A 59 9.55 -14.20 -2.64
C LEU A 59 8.65 -13.30 -1.79
N TYR A 60 8.81 -13.32 -0.48
CA TYR A 60 8.08 -12.47 0.45
C TYR A 60 8.39 -10.98 0.21
N LEU A 61 9.67 -10.62 0.08
CA LEU A 61 10.11 -9.27 -0.27
C LEU A 61 9.51 -8.81 -1.60
N TYR A 62 9.63 -9.65 -2.63
CA TYR A 62 9.09 -9.34 -3.95
C TYR A 62 7.58 -9.16 -3.93
N ALA A 63 6.83 -10.07 -3.28
CA ALA A 63 5.38 -10.02 -3.18
C ALA A 63 4.91 -8.74 -2.46
N ILE A 64 5.50 -8.41 -1.32
CA ILE A 64 5.20 -7.15 -0.61
C ILE A 64 5.55 -5.95 -1.48
N GLY A 65 6.68 -5.97 -2.18
CA GLY A 65 7.07 -4.91 -3.11
C GLY A 65 6.07 -4.69 -4.25
N VAL A 66 5.57 -5.77 -4.89
CA VAL A 66 4.54 -5.69 -5.94
C VAL A 66 3.24 -5.14 -5.35
N ILE A 67 2.84 -5.63 -4.17
CA ILE A 67 1.60 -5.21 -3.52
C ILE A 67 1.66 -3.71 -3.17
N GLU A 68 2.73 -3.25 -2.54
CA GLU A 68 2.90 -1.85 -2.15
C GLU A 68 3.00 -0.94 -3.36
N LEU A 69 3.81 -1.29 -4.37
CA LEU A 69 3.93 -0.49 -5.58
C LEU A 69 2.61 -0.47 -6.37
N GLY A 70 2.01 -1.63 -6.61
CA GLY A 70 0.78 -1.77 -7.38
C GLY A 70 -0.39 -1.06 -6.71
N CYS A 71 -0.62 -1.32 -5.42
CA CYS A 71 -1.67 -0.66 -4.66
C CYS A 71 -1.37 0.84 -4.45
N GLY A 72 -0.11 1.23 -4.28
CA GLY A 72 0.30 2.63 -4.18
C GLY A 72 0.03 3.43 -5.45
N VAL A 73 0.34 2.87 -6.62
CA VAL A 73 -0.01 3.48 -7.92
C VAL A 73 -1.52 3.59 -8.07
N MET A 74 -2.26 2.53 -7.73
CA MET A 74 -3.72 2.51 -7.87
C MET A 74 -4.40 3.51 -6.92
N LEU A 75 -3.91 3.62 -5.69
CA LEU A 75 -4.38 4.59 -4.69
C LEU A 75 -4.02 6.04 -5.09
N GLY A 76 -2.83 6.27 -5.64
CA GLY A 76 -2.39 7.59 -6.07
C GLY A 76 -3.19 8.08 -7.30
N LEU A 77 -3.36 7.22 -8.31
CA LEU A 77 -4.01 7.58 -9.57
C LEU A 77 -5.54 7.58 -9.50
N GLY A 78 -6.16 6.79 -8.62
CA GLY A 78 -7.63 6.76 -8.45
C GLY A 78 -8.24 8.13 -8.09
N SER A 79 -7.42 9.03 -7.54
CA SER A 79 -7.79 10.40 -7.24
C SER A 79 -7.92 11.27 -8.52
N HIS A 80 -7.04 11.11 -9.50
CA HIS A 80 -6.89 12.02 -10.64
C HIS A 80 -8.07 12.00 -11.62
N GLU A 81 -8.76 10.87 -11.75
CA GLU A 81 -9.84 10.72 -12.74
C GLU A 81 -11.15 11.42 -12.36
N GLN A 82 -11.34 11.78 -11.09
CA GLN A 82 -12.47 12.63 -10.67
C GLN A 82 -12.41 14.04 -11.27
N GLN A 83 -11.24 14.54 -11.64
CA GLN A 83 -11.09 15.84 -12.32
C GLN A 83 -11.25 15.72 -13.84
N VAL A 84 -10.77 14.66 -14.48
CA VAL A 84 -10.86 14.45 -15.94
C VAL A 84 -12.30 14.22 -16.41
N ALA A 85 -13.15 13.71 -15.52
CA ALA A 85 -14.59 13.58 -15.78
C ALA A 85 -15.30 14.92 -16.07
N SER A 86 -14.74 16.06 -15.67
CA SER A 86 -15.33 17.37 -15.98
C SER A 86 -15.13 17.83 -17.44
N MET A 87 -14.25 17.18 -18.22
CA MET A 87 -13.77 17.70 -19.50
C MET A 87 -14.44 17.10 -20.76
N TRP A 88 -15.27 16.04 -20.64
CA TRP A 88 -15.93 15.42 -21.81
C TRP A 88 -17.38 14.98 -21.51
N PRO A 89 -18.36 15.88 -21.64
CA PRO A 89 -19.70 15.67 -21.06
C PRO A 89 -20.67 14.86 -21.94
N GLN A 90 -20.43 14.70 -23.26
CA GLN A 90 -21.53 14.38 -24.19
C GLN A 90 -21.70 12.92 -24.65
N LEU A 91 -20.77 11.99 -24.40
CA LEU A 91 -20.91 10.59 -24.87
C LEU A 91 -20.62 9.52 -23.80
N SER A 92 -20.39 9.93 -22.55
CA SER A 92 -19.67 9.12 -21.58
C SER A 92 -20.45 8.79 -20.30
N GLN A 93 -21.65 9.31 -20.09
CA GLN A 93 -22.34 9.21 -18.77
C GLN A 93 -22.60 7.77 -18.31
N PHE A 94 -22.93 6.85 -19.21
CA PHE A 94 -23.20 5.45 -18.85
C PHE A 94 -21.90 4.65 -18.64
N PHE A 95 -20.93 4.81 -19.54
CA PHE A 95 -19.61 4.17 -19.42
C PHE A 95 -18.86 4.68 -18.19
N ARG A 96 -18.92 5.98 -17.88
CA ARG A 96 -18.30 6.57 -16.69
C ARG A 96 -18.91 6.12 -15.38
N MET A 97 -20.20 5.78 -15.36
CA MET A 97 -20.82 5.24 -14.14
C MET A 97 -20.26 3.84 -13.84
N ILE A 98 -20.14 2.99 -14.85
CA ILE A 98 -19.54 1.64 -14.71
C ILE A 98 -18.06 1.74 -14.34
N ASP A 99 -17.32 2.57 -15.08
CA ASP A 99 -15.88 2.80 -14.90
C ASP A 99 -15.59 3.36 -13.50
N SER A 100 -16.31 4.41 -13.07
CA SER A 100 -16.17 5.00 -11.75
C SER A 100 -16.56 4.04 -10.61
N ILE A 101 -17.58 3.19 -10.76
CA ILE A 101 -17.94 2.19 -9.74
C ILE A 101 -16.85 1.12 -9.63
N ILE A 102 -16.29 0.68 -10.77
CA ILE A 102 -15.20 -0.30 -10.82
C ILE A 102 -13.94 0.28 -10.19
N TYR A 103 -13.54 1.50 -10.56
CA TYR A 103 -12.36 2.17 -10.00
C TYR A 103 -12.52 2.50 -8.51
N LEU A 104 -13.71 2.91 -8.06
CA LEU A 104 -13.98 3.15 -6.64
C LEU A 104 -13.84 1.87 -5.80
N LYS A 105 -14.36 0.74 -6.31
CA LYS A 105 -14.19 -0.58 -5.68
C LYS A 105 -12.72 -1.01 -5.67
N ILE A 106 -12.01 -0.82 -6.76
CA ILE A 106 -10.59 -1.15 -6.91
C ILE A 106 -9.72 -0.35 -5.94
N MET A 107 -9.99 0.96 -5.79
CA MET A 107 -9.32 1.83 -4.83
C MET A 107 -9.55 1.34 -3.40
N LEU A 108 -10.80 1.01 -3.04
CA LEU A 108 -11.14 0.47 -1.72
C LEU A 108 -10.40 -0.85 -1.42
N ILE A 109 -10.34 -1.75 -2.40
CA ILE A 109 -9.63 -3.03 -2.28
C ILE A 109 -8.13 -2.77 -2.06
N SER A 110 -7.52 -1.86 -2.82
CA SER A 110 -6.09 -1.53 -2.67
C SER A 110 -5.79 -0.96 -1.28
N ALA A 111 -6.66 -0.10 -0.73
CA ALA A 111 -6.52 0.43 0.62
C ALA A 111 -6.63 -0.69 1.68
N MET A 112 -7.57 -1.63 1.53
CA MET A 112 -7.69 -2.77 2.44
C MET A 112 -6.47 -3.69 2.41
N VAL A 113 -5.93 -3.94 1.22
CA VAL A 113 -4.71 -4.75 1.06
C VAL A 113 -3.51 -4.06 1.72
N LEU A 114 -3.31 -2.75 1.48
CA LEU A 114 -2.25 -1.97 2.11
C LEU A 114 -2.39 -1.89 3.64
N LEU A 115 -3.62 -1.80 4.15
CA LEU A 115 -3.91 -1.85 5.58
C LEU A 115 -3.45 -3.18 6.17
N GLY A 116 -3.78 -4.29 5.52
CA GLY A 116 -3.34 -5.63 5.92
C GLY A 116 -1.81 -5.76 5.93
N VAL A 117 -1.13 -5.24 4.91
CA VAL A 117 0.34 -5.22 4.84
C VAL A 117 0.94 -4.42 6.00
N MET A 118 0.39 -3.25 6.32
CA MET A 118 0.87 -2.40 7.41
C MET A 118 0.63 -3.02 8.79
N VAL A 119 -0.53 -3.65 9.01
CA VAL A 119 -0.79 -4.42 10.24
C VAL A 119 0.18 -5.60 10.37
N GLY A 120 0.40 -6.34 9.28
CA GLY A 120 1.37 -7.43 9.23
C GLY A 120 2.79 -6.96 9.57
N ALA A 121 3.21 -5.84 8.99
CA ALA A 121 4.50 -5.22 9.28
C ALA A 121 4.64 -4.85 10.76
N ILE A 122 3.62 -4.23 11.37
CA ILE A 122 3.62 -3.91 12.80
C ILE A 122 3.74 -5.17 13.65
N HIS A 123 2.95 -6.22 13.36
CA HIS A 123 3.01 -7.48 14.10
C HIS A 123 4.40 -8.12 14.03
N THR A 124 4.99 -8.14 12.85
CA THR A 124 6.36 -8.64 12.62
C THR A 124 7.40 -7.82 13.37
N LEU A 125 7.32 -6.49 13.33
CA LEU A 125 8.25 -5.59 14.05
C LEU A 125 8.16 -5.75 15.57
N VAL A 126 6.94 -5.86 16.10
CA VAL A 126 6.70 -6.13 17.53
C VAL A 126 7.28 -7.50 17.92
N SER A 127 7.10 -8.51 17.08
CA SER A 127 7.61 -9.88 17.32
C SER A 127 9.14 -9.96 17.31
N LEU A 128 9.81 -9.11 16.53
CA LEU A 128 11.27 -9.00 16.51
C LEU A 128 11.84 -8.16 17.66
N GLY A 129 11.00 -7.55 18.50
CA GLY A 129 11.46 -6.67 19.58
C GLY A 129 12.22 -5.43 19.09
N ARG A 130 12.00 -4.99 17.85
CA ARG A 130 12.65 -3.81 17.27
C ARG A 130 12.20 -2.53 17.99
N ARG A 131 13.05 -1.49 17.92
CA ARG A 131 12.80 -0.22 18.63
C ARG A 131 11.50 0.42 18.13
N LYS A 132 10.74 1.03 19.05
CA LYS A 132 9.48 1.73 18.74
C LYS A 132 9.58 2.75 17.60
N ALA A 133 10.77 3.29 17.34
CA ALA A 133 11.05 4.21 16.25
C ALA A 133 10.80 3.62 14.86
N GLU A 134 11.01 2.31 14.68
CA GLU A 134 10.81 1.61 13.39
C GLU A 134 9.32 1.31 13.13
N CYS A 135 8.48 1.30 14.17
CA CYS A 135 7.02 1.16 14.03
C CYS A 135 6.30 2.47 13.68
N ILE A 136 6.95 3.64 13.85
CA ILE A 136 6.33 4.95 13.62
C ILE A 136 5.80 5.08 12.18
N PRO A 137 6.58 4.77 11.13
CA PRO A 137 6.11 4.96 9.75
C PRO A 137 4.90 4.08 9.45
N ALA A 138 4.92 2.81 9.90
CA ALA A 138 3.82 1.87 9.68
C ALA A 138 2.56 2.29 10.45
N ALA A 139 2.69 2.74 11.70
CA ALA A 139 1.56 3.21 12.51
C ALA A 139 0.94 4.50 11.93
N VAL A 140 1.76 5.46 11.51
CA VAL A 140 1.29 6.69 10.86
C VAL A 140 0.57 6.35 9.55
N CYS A 141 1.14 5.48 8.71
CA CYS A 141 0.49 5.05 7.48
C CYS A 141 -0.83 4.32 7.76
N LEU A 142 -0.89 3.47 8.79
CA LEU A 142 -2.11 2.79 9.20
C LEU A 142 -3.20 3.78 9.62
N SER A 143 -2.86 4.79 10.44
CA SER A 143 -3.80 5.82 10.86
C SER A 143 -4.29 6.68 9.69
N LEU A 144 -3.39 7.06 8.78
CA LEU A 144 -3.75 7.83 7.59
C LEU A 144 -4.63 7.01 6.61
N LEU A 145 -4.35 5.72 6.43
CA LEU A 145 -5.18 4.83 5.62
C LEU A 145 -6.57 4.66 6.24
N GLY A 146 -6.63 4.49 7.56
CA GLY A 146 -7.89 4.40 8.30
C GLY A 146 -8.71 5.67 8.15
N LEU A 147 -8.06 6.84 8.27
CA LEU A 147 -8.70 8.13 8.06
C LEU A 147 -9.23 8.27 6.62
N PHE A 148 -8.43 7.89 5.62
CA PHE A 148 -8.83 7.89 4.21
C PHE A 148 -10.06 7.00 3.95
N LEU A 149 -10.18 5.86 4.64
CA LEU A 149 -11.33 4.97 4.52
C LEU A 149 -12.61 5.55 5.15
N THR A 150 -12.47 6.45 6.11
CA THR A 150 -13.60 7.07 6.84
C THR A 150 -14.06 8.42 6.27
N LEU A 151 -13.26 9.03 5.39
CA LEU A 151 -13.55 10.29 4.70
C LEU A 151 -14.36 10.07 3.42
#